data_AF-A0A2V6DW47-F1
#
_entry.id   AF-A0A2V6DW47-F1
#
_cell.length_a   1.000
_cell.length_b   1.000
_cell.length_c   1.000
_cell.angle_alpha   90.00
_cell.angle_beta   90.00
_cell.angle_gamma   90.00
#
_symmetry.space_group_name_H-M   'P 1'
#
loop_
_entity.id
_entity.type
_entity.pdbx_description
1 polymer ?
#
loop_
_entity_poly.entity_id
_entity_poly.type
_entity_poly.pdbx_seq_one_letter_code
_entity_poly.pdbx_strand_id
1 'polypeptide(L)'
;MQKRKLGKSNPLEVSAIGLGCMGMSFGYGPAKEKQEMISLLRKAVKLGVTFFDTAEMYGPFTNEELVGEALAPFRRQVVIASKFGFKISPKGEQIGLDSRPEHIKEVADASLQRLRTDVID
;
A
#
# COMPACT_ATOMS: atom_id res chain seq x y z
N MET A 1 -3.57 17.41 12.00
CA MET A 1 -4.43 16.76 10.98
C MET A 1 -5.75 16.35 11.63
N GLN A 2 -6.90 16.58 10.98
CA GLN A 2 -8.19 16.06 11.46
C GLN A 2 -8.24 14.54 11.30
N LYS A 3 -8.85 13.81 12.23
CA LYS A 3 -8.98 12.35 12.18
C LYS A 3 -10.39 11.87 11.83
N ARG A 4 -10.49 10.63 11.36
CA ARG A 4 -11.72 9.90 11.01
C ARG A 4 -11.63 8.46 11.53
N LYS A 5 -12.78 7.85 11.75
CA LYS A 5 -12.91 6.45 12.15
C LYS A 5 -13.47 5.65 10.97
N LEU A 6 -12.79 4.58 10.57
CA LEU A 6 -13.23 3.65 9.52
C LEU A 6 -13.74 2.36 10.15
N GLY A 7 -14.93 1.91 9.75
CA GLY A 7 -15.60 0.74 10.33
C GLY A 7 -16.53 1.07 11.51
N LYS A 8 -17.35 0.08 11.90
CA LYS A 8 -18.30 0.20 13.02
C LYS A 8 -17.83 -0.54 14.28
N SER A 9 -17.31 -1.74 14.09
CA SER A 9 -16.77 -2.59 15.16
C SER A 9 -15.25 -2.51 15.14
N ASN A 10 -14.63 -2.09 16.25
CA ASN A 10 -13.19 -1.82 16.35
C ASN A 10 -12.66 -0.85 15.27
N PRO A 11 -13.08 0.43 15.30
CA PRO A 11 -12.78 1.38 14.23
C PRO A 11 -11.29 1.69 14.12
N LEU A 12 -10.76 1.68 12.90
CA LEU A 12 -9.43 2.20 12.59
C LEU A 12 -9.47 3.73 12.59
N GLU A 13 -8.57 4.35 13.33
CA GLU A 13 -8.43 5.80 13.37
C GLU A 13 -7.37 6.27 12.35
N VAL A 14 -7.79 7.12 11.41
CA VAL A 14 -6.97 7.59 10.30
C VAL A 14 -7.02 9.11 10.16
N SER A 15 -6.04 9.70 9.48
CA SER A 15 -6.14 11.07 8.98
C SER A 15 -7.31 11.21 8.01
N ALA A 16 -8.01 12.35 8.06
CA ALA A 16 -9.13 12.64 7.16
C ALA A 16 -8.71 12.70 5.68
N ILE A 17 -7.42 12.98 5.43
CA ILE A 17 -6.78 12.88 4.12
C ILE A 17 -5.80 11.71 4.16
N GLY A 18 -5.99 10.74 3.26
CA GLY A 18 -5.03 9.67 3.00
C GLY A 18 -4.14 9.98 1.79
N LEU A 19 -3.14 9.15 1.57
CA LEU A 19 -2.25 9.24 0.40
C LEU A 19 -2.35 7.96 -0.45
N GLY A 20 -2.77 8.13 -1.71
CA GLY A 20 -2.69 7.08 -2.71
C GLY A 20 -1.28 6.96 -3.26
N CYS A 21 -0.68 5.78 -3.16
CA CYS A 21 0.72 5.53 -3.53
C CYS A 21 0.89 5.09 -4.98
N MET A 22 -0.20 4.78 -5.70
CA MET A 22 -0.18 4.28 -7.09
C MET A 22 0.76 5.08 -8.00
N GLY A 23 0.60 6.41 -8.03
CA GLY A 23 1.33 7.32 -8.93
C GLY A 23 2.85 7.37 -8.72
N MET A 24 3.38 6.72 -7.68
CA MET A 24 4.82 6.68 -7.41
C MET A 24 5.56 5.69 -8.30
N SER A 25 4.88 4.63 -8.74
CA SER A 25 5.45 3.59 -9.60
C SER A 25 4.50 3.04 -10.67
N PHE A 26 3.27 3.56 -10.76
CA PHE A 26 2.25 3.05 -11.68
C PHE A 26 1.23 4.13 -12.11
N GLY A 27 0.65 3.97 -13.30
CA GLY A 27 -0.51 4.73 -13.78
C GLY A 27 -0.27 6.16 -14.28
N TYR A 28 0.68 6.91 -13.71
CA TYR A 28 0.90 8.33 -14.03
C TYR A 28 2.29 8.64 -14.59
N GLY A 29 2.62 7.99 -15.71
CA GLY A 29 3.90 8.19 -16.40
C GLY A 29 5.03 7.34 -15.82
N PRO A 30 6.29 7.66 -16.15
CA PRO A 30 7.43 6.87 -15.67
C PRO A 30 7.54 6.95 -14.15
N ALA A 31 7.94 5.84 -13.53
CA ALA A 31 8.26 5.80 -12.11
C ALA A 31 9.34 6.84 -11.78
N LYS A 32 9.16 7.55 -10.68
CA LYS A 32 10.15 8.51 -10.18
C LYS A 32 11.28 7.79 -9.45
N GLU A 33 12.34 8.52 -9.16
CA GLU A 33 13.45 8.00 -8.38
C GLU A 33 12.96 7.55 -6.98
N LYS A 34 13.44 6.38 -6.54
CA LYS A 34 12.97 5.69 -5.35
C LYS A 34 13.17 6.52 -4.08
N GLN A 35 14.32 7.15 -3.89
CA GLN A 35 14.61 7.99 -2.71
C GLN A 35 13.75 9.26 -2.68
N GLU A 36 13.41 9.84 -3.84
CA GLU A 36 12.43 10.94 -3.92
C GLU A 36 11.08 10.48 -3.38
N MET A 37 10.59 9.30 -3.79
CA MET A 37 9.29 8.78 -3.36
C MET A 37 9.29 8.35 -1.88
N ILE A 38 10.37 7.74 -1.39
CA ILE A 38 10.55 7.47 0.04
C ILE A 38 10.50 8.78 0.84
N SER A 39 11.20 9.82 0.38
CA SER A 39 11.20 11.12 1.04
C SER A 39 9.81 11.76 1.06
N LEU A 40 9.04 11.63 -0.02
CA LEU A 40 7.66 12.10 -0.13
C LEU A 40 6.75 11.37 0.87
N LEU A 41 6.77 10.03 0.89
CA LEU A 41 5.99 9.22 1.83
C LEU A 41 6.27 9.60 3.29
N ARG A 42 7.55 9.73 3.64
CA ARG A 42 7.97 10.14 4.99
C ARG A 42 7.58 11.58 5.31
N LYS A 43 7.59 12.48 4.32
CA LYS A 43 7.08 13.85 4.48
C LYS A 43 5.57 13.86 4.73
N ALA A 44 4.80 13.00 4.07
CA ALA A 44 3.37 12.86 4.33
C ALA A 44 3.11 12.45 5.78
N VAL A 45 3.86 11.49 6.31
CA VAL A 45 3.79 11.13 7.75
C VAL A 45 4.10 12.34 8.64
N LYS A 46 5.16 13.09 8.36
CA LYS A 46 5.52 14.32 9.11
C LYS A 46 4.45 15.40 9.07
N LEU A 47 3.67 15.48 7.98
CA LEU A 47 2.52 16.39 7.84
C LEU A 47 1.25 15.86 8.54
N GLY A 48 1.31 14.66 9.14
CA GLY A 48 0.24 14.05 9.91
C GLY A 48 -0.68 13.14 9.10
N VAL A 49 -0.29 12.73 7.88
CA VAL A 49 -1.00 11.68 7.14
C VAL A 49 -0.71 10.34 7.80
N THR A 50 -1.76 9.60 8.13
CA THR A 50 -1.66 8.28 8.77
C THR A 50 -2.34 7.18 7.96
N PHE A 51 -2.89 7.47 6.77
CA PHE A 51 -3.55 6.48 5.93
C PHE A 51 -2.93 6.42 4.54
N PHE A 52 -2.40 5.27 4.18
CA PHE A 52 -1.66 5.04 2.94
C PHE A 52 -2.30 3.90 2.15
N ASP A 53 -2.57 4.14 0.88
CA ASP A 53 -3.27 3.22 -0.01
C ASP A 53 -2.33 2.71 -1.12
N THR A 54 -2.24 1.39 -1.26
CA THR A 54 -1.44 0.70 -2.28
C THR A 54 -2.19 -0.54 -2.79
N ALA A 55 -1.57 -1.33 -3.67
CA ALA A 55 -2.10 -2.59 -4.19
C ALA A 55 -0.97 -3.41 -4.84
N GLU A 56 -1.12 -4.74 -4.86
CA GLU A 56 -0.16 -5.64 -5.53
C GLU A 56 -0.01 -5.34 -7.03
N MET A 57 -1.05 -4.81 -7.69
CA MET A 57 -1.03 -4.52 -9.11
C MET A 57 -0.28 -3.22 -9.46
N TYR A 58 0.02 -2.37 -8.47
CA TYR A 58 0.74 -1.13 -8.71
C TYR A 58 2.23 -1.45 -8.92
N GLY A 59 2.69 -1.36 -10.17
CA GLY A 59 4.06 -1.70 -10.56
C GLY A 59 4.11 -2.71 -11.70
N PRO A 60 3.62 -3.96 -11.50
CA PRO A 60 3.11 -4.60 -10.29
C PRO A 60 4.19 -4.95 -9.25
N PHE A 61 3.75 -5.24 -8.03
CA PHE A 61 4.49 -5.65 -6.82
C PHE A 61 5.47 -4.62 -6.26
N THR A 62 6.04 -3.75 -7.10
CA THR A 62 7.07 -2.79 -6.70
C THR A 62 6.54 -1.63 -5.86
N ASN A 63 5.25 -1.26 -5.98
CA ASN A 63 4.70 -0.17 -5.16
C ASN A 63 4.62 -0.55 -3.68
N GLU A 64 4.22 -1.78 -3.37
CA GLU A 64 4.18 -2.28 -1.99
C GLU A 64 5.60 -2.35 -1.40
N GLU A 65 6.60 -2.75 -2.18
CA GLU A 65 8.01 -2.74 -1.74
C GLU A 65 8.50 -1.32 -1.38
N LEU A 66 8.15 -0.34 -2.23
CA LEU A 66 8.47 1.07 -2.01
C LEU A 66 7.78 1.61 -0.75
N VAL A 67 6.47 1.34 -0.61
CA VAL A 67 5.66 1.79 0.54
C VAL A 67 6.17 1.14 1.83
N GLY A 68 6.43 -0.16 1.81
CA GLY A 68 6.98 -0.90 2.95
C GLY A 68 8.32 -0.35 3.42
N GLU A 69 9.25 -0.13 2.48
CA GLU A 69 10.56 0.46 2.81
C GLU A 69 10.43 1.89 3.38
N ALA A 70 9.56 2.71 2.80
CA ALA A 70 9.40 4.09 3.23
C ALA A 70 8.79 4.19 4.64
N LEU A 71 7.79 3.36 4.92
CA LEU A 71 6.96 3.43 6.12
C LEU A 71 7.42 2.53 7.27
N ALA A 72 8.36 1.60 7.05
CA ALA A 72 8.88 0.73 8.11
C ALA A 72 9.29 1.47 9.41
N PRO A 73 9.98 2.64 9.37
CA PRO A 73 10.29 3.41 10.59
C PRO A 73 9.07 4.00 11.31
N PHE A 74 7.92 4.05 10.64
CA PHE A 74 6.67 4.67 11.10
C PHE A 74 5.55 3.65 11.26
N ARG A 75 5.82 2.33 11.19
CA ARG A 75 4.78 1.30 11.06
C ARG A 75 3.68 1.39 12.12
N ARG A 76 4.03 1.74 13.37
CA ARG A 76 3.09 1.90 14.49
C ARG A 76 2.28 3.20 14.47
N GLN A 77 2.54 4.09 13.52
CA GLN A 77 1.92 5.42 13.40
C GLN A 77 1.00 5.53 12.19
N VAL A 78 0.99 4.51 11.32
CA VAL A 78 0.30 4.53 10.03
C VAL A 78 -0.58 3.30 9.87
N VAL A 79 -1.63 3.49 9.08
CA VAL A 79 -2.56 2.48 8.59
C VAL A 79 -2.24 2.27 7.11
N ILE A 80 -2.00 1.02 6.71
CA ILE A 80 -1.69 0.65 5.33
C ILE A 80 -2.82 -0.21 4.76
N ALA A 81 -3.55 0.34 3.80
CA ALA A 81 -4.51 -0.41 3.00
C ALA A 81 -3.83 -0.96 1.74
N SER A 82 -3.91 -2.27 1.54
CA SER A 82 -3.57 -2.91 0.27
C SER A 82 -4.78 -3.64 -0.33
N LYS A 83 -4.67 -4.04 -1.59
CA LYS A 83 -5.77 -4.61 -2.39
C LYS A 83 -5.25 -5.80 -3.20
N PHE A 84 -6.15 -6.75 -3.41
CA PHE A 84 -5.97 -7.90 -4.27
C PHE A 84 -7.14 -8.01 -5.25
N GLY A 85 -7.05 -8.95 -6.18
CA GLY A 85 -8.19 -9.40 -7.00
C GLY A 85 -7.88 -9.50 -8.49
N PHE A 86 -6.74 -8.97 -8.91
CA PHE A 86 -6.25 -9.14 -10.28
C PHE A 86 -5.44 -10.42 -10.38
N LYS A 87 -5.68 -11.19 -11.45
CA LYS A 87 -4.80 -12.27 -11.83
C LYS A 87 -3.60 -11.68 -12.57
N ILE A 88 -2.42 -11.73 -11.97
CA ILE A 88 -1.18 -11.16 -12.52
C ILE A 88 -0.33 -12.28 -13.13
N SER A 89 0.06 -12.13 -14.40
CA SER A 89 0.95 -13.08 -15.07
C SER A 89 2.37 -13.00 -14.51
N PRO A 90 3.24 -14.01 -14.71
CA PRO A 90 4.65 -13.92 -14.35
C PRO A 90 5.40 -12.74 -15.02
N LYS A 91 4.84 -12.16 -16.09
CA LYS A 91 5.36 -10.97 -16.78
C LYS A 91 4.83 -9.65 -16.20
N GLY A 92 3.98 -9.71 -15.18
CA GLY A 92 3.37 -8.55 -14.53
C GLY A 92 2.12 -8.01 -15.23
N GLU A 93 1.51 -8.77 -16.14
CA GLU A 93 0.33 -8.32 -16.87
C GLU A 93 -0.95 -8.75 -16.14
N GLN A 94 -1.96 -7.89 -16.12
CA GLN A 94 -3.29 -8.28 -15.67
C GLN A 94 -3.92 -9.20 -16.75
N ILE A 95 -4.13 -10.47 -16.40
CA ILE A 95 -4.69 -11.50 -17.30
C ILE A 95 -6.08 -11.98 -16.86
N GLY A 96 -6.72 -11.28 -15.93
CA GLY A 96 -8.06 -11.60 -15.44
C GLY A 96 -8.25 -11.17 -13.99
N LEU A 97 -9.23 -11.78 -13.34
CA LEU A 97 -9.54 -11.60 -11.93
C LEU A 97 -9.41 -12.94 -11.20
N ASP A 98 -8.97 -12.90 -9.94
CA ASP A 98 -8.89 -14.07 -9.08
C ASP A 98 -9.15 -13.66 -7.62
N SER A 99 -10.21 -14.20 -7.02
CA SER A 99 -10.59 -13.95 -5.62
C SER A 99 -10.93 -15.25 -4.92
N ARG A 100 -10.33 -16.36 -5.36
CA ARG A 100 -10.49 -17.65 -4.71
C ARG A 100 -9.77 -17.63 -3.34
N PRO A 101 -10.34 -18.24 -2.29
CA PRO A 101 -9.80 -18.15 -0.93
C PRO A 101 -8.31 -18.51 -0.81
N GLU A 102 -7.84 -19.48 -1.58
CA GLU A 102 -6.43 -19.87 -1.64
C GLU A 102 -5.54 -18.74 -2.16
N HIS A 103 -5.96 -18.06 -3.23
CA HIS A 103 -5.20 -16.97 -3.82
C HIS A 103 -5.20 -15.72 -2.93
N ILE A 104 -6.31 -15.46 -2.22
CA ILE A 104 -6.37 -14.35 -1.25
C ILE A 104 -5.29 -14.51 -0.18
N LYS A 105 -5.08 -15.74 0.32
CA LYS A 105 -4.04 -16.04 1.31
C LYS A 105 -2.65 -15.83 0.72
N GLU A 106 -2.40 -16.36 -0.47
CA GLU A 106 -1.13 -16.19 -1.18
C GLU A 106 -0.77 -14.71 -1.37
N VAL A 107 -1.74 -13.91 -1.83
CA VAL A 107 -1.54 -12.47 -2.03
C VAL A 107 -1.30 -11.76 -0.70
N ALA A 108 -2.08 -12.07 0.34
CA ALA A 108 -1.89 -11.46 1.66
C ALA A 108 -0.49 -11.75 2.21
N ASP A 109 -0.04 -13.01 2.16
CA ASP A 109 1.30 -13.40 2.61
C ASP A 109 2.40 -12.68 1.81
N ALA A 110 2.24 -12.59 0.50
CA ALA A 110 3.20 -11.90 -0.36
C ALA A 110 3.21 -10.37 -0.13
N SER A 111 2.05 -9.76 0.08
CA SER A 111 1.92 -8.34 0.42
C SER A 111 2.58 -8.01 1.76
N LEU A 112 2.44 -8.87 2.78
CA LEU A 112 3.12 -8.71 4.08
C LEU A 112 4.65 -8.63 3.91
N GLN A 113 5.22 -9.52 3.09
CA GLN A 113 6.66 -9.50 2.79
C GLN A 113 7.09 -8.21 2.09
N ARG A 114 6.36 -7.80 1.04
CA ARG A 114 6.68 -6.57 0.28
C ARG A 114 6.53 -5.31 1.14
N LEU A 115 5.48 -5.25 1.94
CA LEU A 115 5.20 -4.15 2.88
C LEU A 115 6.13 -4.17 4.11
N ARG A 116 6.92 -5.23 4.31
CA ARG A 116 7.84 -5.42 5.44
C ARG A 116 7.13 -5.30 6.80
N THR A 117 5.97 -5.95 6.91
CA THR A 117 5.15 -5.94 8.11
C THR A 117 4.47 -7.29 8.32
N ASP A 118 4.05 -7.56 9.54
CA ASP A 118 3.29 -8.74 9.98
C ASP A 118 1.77 -8.57 9.96
N VAL A 119 1.27 -7.37 9.62
CA VAL A 119 -0.16 -7.04 9.64
C VAL A 119 -0.54 -6.07 8.52
N ILE A 120 -1.65 -6.35 7.84
CA ILE A 120 -2.40 -5.41 6.99
C ILE A 120 -3.55 -4.88 7.85
N ASP A 121 -3.70 -3.55 7.91
CA ASP A 121 -4.71 -2.88 8.74
C ASP A 121 -6.11 -2.96 8.11
#